data_AF-A0A1X0MIL8-F1
#
_entry.id   AF-A0A1X0MIL8-F1
#
_cell.length_a   1.000
_cell.length_b   1.000
_cell.length_c   1.000
_cell.angle_alpha   90.00
_cell.angle_beta   90.00
_cell.angle_gamma   90.00
#
_symmetry.space_group_name_H-M   'P 1'
#
loop_
_entity.id
_entity.type
_entity.pdbx_description
1 polymer ?
#
loop_
_entity_poly.entity_id
_entity_poly.type
_entity_poly.pdbx_seq_one_letter_code
_entity_poly.pdbx_strand_id
1 'polypeptide(L)' 'LYAPDYVINSGGLIYVALKHRGEEQSTIDRHLSRIGMRLTEVFAHSQAEKRSPARIADALAERLLNG' A
#
# COMPACT_ATOMS: atom_id res chain seq x y z
N LEU A 1 -9.31 -9.89 10.98
CA LEU A 1 -8.64 -8.70 10.42
C LEU A 1 -8.82 -8.77 8.91
N TYR A 2 -9.49 -7.79 8.29
CA TYR A 2 -9.76 -7.79 6.84
C TYR A 2 -8.84 -6.77 6.16
N ALA A 3 -7.97 -7.22 5.25
CA ALA A 3 -7.20 -6.33 4.39
C ALA A 3 -8.10 -5.85 3.24
N PRO A 4 -8.13 -4.56 2.89
CA PRO A 4 -8.81 -4.15 1.67
C PRO A 4 -8.13 -4.78 0.45
N ASP A 5 -8.92 -5.41 -0.42
CA ASP A 5 -8.43 -6.18 -1.57
C ASP A 5 -7.47 -5.38 -2.46
N TYR A 6 -7.70 -4.07 -2.61
CA TYR A 6 -6.84 -3.19 -3.42
C TYR A 6 -5.44 -2.98 -2.83
N VAL A 7 -5.27 -3.11 -1.51
CA VAL A 7 -3.95 -2.96 -0.87
C VAL A 7 -3.11 -4.22 -1.06
N ILE A 8 -3.72 -5.42 -0.97
CA ILE A 8 -3.04 -6.69 -1.27
C ILE A 8 -2.74 -6.80 -2.77
N ASN A 9 -3.71 -6.48 -3.62
CA ASN A 9 -3.57 -6.58 -5.08
C ASN A 9 -2.69 -5.47 -5.68
N SER A 10 -2.20 -4.52 -4.85
CA SER A 10 -1.35 -3.41 -5.31
C SER A 10 -0.03 -3.88 -5.92
N GLY A 11 0.47 -5.07 -5.55
CA GLY A 11 1.75 -5.59 -6.05
C GLY A 11 1.81 -5.73 -7.57
N GLY A 12 0.75 -6.22 -8.20
CA GLY A 12 0.68 -6.37 -9.66
C GLY A 12 0.69 -5.01 -10.38
N LEU A 13 -0.08 -4.05 -9.87
CA LEU A 13 -0.12 -2.70 -10.43
C LEU A 13 1.22 -1.96 -10.27
N ILE A 14 1.85 -2.09 -9.09
CA ILE A 14 3.19 -1.53 -8.81
C ILE A 14 4.22 -2.13 -9.77
N TYR A 15 4.21 -3.46 -9.94
CA TYR A 15 5.13 -4.14 -10.86
C TYR A 15 4.98 -3.65 -12.29
N VAL A 16 3.75 -3.67 -12.84
CA VAL A 16 3.48 -3.25 -14.22
C VAL A 16 3.86 -1.78 -14.43
N ALA A 17 3.50 -0.89 -13.50
CA ALA A 17 3.80 0.54 -13.62
C ALA A 17 5.32 0.82 -13.64
N LEU A 18 6.09 0.17 -12.76
CA LEU A 18 7.54 0.37 -12.69
C LEU A 18 8.27 -0.30 -13.87
N LYS A 19 7.86 -1.50 -14.29
CA LYS A 19 8.40 -2.13 -15.51
C LYS A 19 8.14 -1.27 -16.75
N HIS A 20 6.94 -0.69 -16.89
CA HIS A 20 6.62 0.21 -18.00
C HIS A 20 7.48 1.48 -18.01
N ARG A 21 7.93 1.95 -16.83
CA ARG A 21 8.85 3.09 -16.70
C ARG A 21 10.32 2.72 -16.94
N GLY A 22 10.64 1.45 -17.21
CA GLY A 22 12.00 0.99 -17.42
C GLY A 22 12.82 0.88 -16.13
N GLU A 23 12.16 0.79 -14.97
CA GLU A 23 12.85 0.68 -13.68
C GLU A 23 13.57 -0.66 -13.52
N GLU A 24 14.70 -0.62 -12.83
CA GLU A 24 15.52 -1.78 -12.50
C GLU A 24 14.77 -2.76 -11.58
N GLN A 25 15.06 -4.05 -11.73
CA GLN A 25 14.42 -5.10 -10.93
C GLN A 25 14.61 -4.86 -9.41
N SER A 26 15.77 -4.38 -8.99
CA SER A 26 16.05 -4.06 -7.59
C SER A 26 15.20 -2.91 -7.04
N THR A 27 14.84 -1.93 -7.87
CA THR A 27 13.90 -0.87 -7.51
C THR A 27 12.50 -1.45 -7.32
N ILE A 28 12.07 -2.30 -8.25
CA ILE A 28 10.77 -2.97 -8.18
C ILE A 28 10.65 -3.81 -6.91
N ASP A 29 11.65 -4.65 -6.62
CA ASP A 29 11.67 -5.51 -5.44
C ASP A 29 11.61 -4.69 -4.15
N ARG A 30 12.31 -3.54 -4.10
CA ARG A 30 12.24 -2.60 -2.98
C ARG A 30 10.86 -1.98 -2.81
N HIS A 31 10.12 -1.74 -3.89
CA HIS A 31 8.74 -1.25 -3.79
C HIS A 31 7.79 -2.34 -3.31
N LEU A 32 7.93 -3.57 -3.82
CA LEU A 32 7.11 -4.71 -3.43
C LEU A 32 7.31 -5.10 -1.95
N SER A 33 8.55 -5.06 -1.45
CA SER A 33 8.84 -5.40 -0.05
C SER A 33 8.19 -4.45 0.96
N ARG A 34 7.86 -3.22 0.55
CA ARG A 34 7.17 -2.23 1.39
C ARG A 34 5.66 -2.47 1.53
N ILE A 35 5.06 -3.35 0.72
CA ILE A 35 3.61 -3.62 0.78
C ILE A 35 3.22 -4.19 2.14
N GLY A 36 3.99 -5.14 2.66
CA GLY A 36 3.74 -5.72 3.99
C GLY A 36 3.79 -4.68 5.10
N MET A 37 4.75 -3.75 5.04
CA MET A 37 4.87 -2.66 6.01
C MET A 37 3.64 -1.73 5.98
N ARG A 38 3.17 -1.35 4.78
CA ARG A 38 1.97 -0.51 4.62
C ARG A 38 0.70 -1.19 5.13
N LEU A 39 0.56 -2.50 4.89
CA LEU A 39 -0.55 -3.29 5.44
C LEU A 39 -0.51 -3.29 6.97
N THR A 40 0.66 -3.49 7.57
CA THR A 40 0.84 -3.44 9.03
C THR A 40 0.46 -2.07 9.59
N GLU A 41 0.87 -0.99 8.94
CA GLU A 41 0.52 0.38 9.33
C GLU A 41 -1.00 0.60 9.29
N VAL A 42 -1.66 0.23 8.18
CA VAL A 42 -3.12 0.32 8.03
C VAL A 42 -3.84 -0.43 9.15
N PHE A 43 -3.38 -1.63 9.51
CA PHE A 43 -3.99 -2.39 10.59
C PHE A 43 -3.75 -1.81 11.97
N ALA A 44 -2.53 -1.32 12.24
CA ALA A 44 -2.22 -0.67 13.51
C ALA A 44 -3.10 0.57 13.73
N HIS A 45 -3.24 1.42 12.71
CA HIS A 45 -4.12 2.58 12.74
C HIS A 45 -5.60 2.20 12.85
N SER A 46 -6.04 1.17 12.12
CA SER A 46 -7.41 0.66 12.22
C SER A 46 -7.78 0.24 13.64
N GLN A 47 -6.88 -0.47 14.32
CA GLN A 47 -7.06 -0.89 15.71
C GLN A 47 -7.05 0.29 16.67
N ALA A 48 -6.10 1.21 16.53
CA ALA A 48 -5.96 2.37 17.39
C ALA A 48 -7.17 3.31 17.30
N GLU A 49 -7.67 3.56 16.08
CA GLU A 49 -8.76 4.50 15.83
C GLU A 49 -10.15 3.85 15.86
N LYS A 50 -10.24 2.52 16.04
CA LYS A 50 -11.49 1.74 15.93
C LYS A 50 -12.25 2.03 14.63
N ARG A 51 -11.50 2.18 13.53
CA ARG A 51 -12.02 2.45 12.18
C ARG A 51 -11.69 1.28 11.26
N SER A 52 -12.51 1.07 10.23
CA SER A 52 -12.25 0.01 9.25
C SER A 52 -10.91 0.23 8.52
N PRO A 53 -10.13 -0.82 8.23
CA PRO A 53 -8.88 -0.74 7.47
C PRO A 53 -9.00 0.02 6.13
N ALA A 54 -10.12 -0.12 5.42
CA ALA A 54 -10.37 0.60 4.16
C ALA A 54 -10.33 2.12 4.35
N ARG A 55 -11.11 2.66 5.30
CA ARG A 55 -11.09 4.10 5.61
C ARG A 55 -9.74 4.63 6.08
N ILE A 56 -8.94 3.79 6.73
CA ILE A 56 -7.57 4.15 7.10
C ILE A 56 -6.69 4.20 5.86
N ALA A 57 -6.75 3.19 5.00
CA ALA A 57 -6.00 3.14 3.75
C ALA A 57 -6.33 4.35 2.84
N ASP A 58 -7.60 4.72 2.74
CA ASP A 58 -8.05 5.89 1.98
C ASP A 58 -7.47 7.19 2.57
N ALA A 59 -7.54 7.37 3.88
CA ALA A 59 -6.97 8.55 4.54
C ALA A 59 -5.44 8.63 4.41
N LEU A 60 -4.73 7.50 4.45
CA LEU A 60 -3.29 7.46 4.19
C LEU A 60 -2.97 7.79 2.73
N ALA A 61 -3.77 7.31 1.78
CA ALA A 61 -3.63 7.65 0.37
C ALA A 61 -3.87 9.14 0.12
N GLU A 62 -4.91 9.72 0.70
CA GLU A 62 -5.20 11.17 0.62
C GLU A 62 -4.04 12.01 1.16
N ARG A 63 -3.45 11.62 2.29
CA ARG A 63 -2.25 12.30 2.84
C ARG A 63 -1.05 12.24 1.91
N LEU A 64 -0.86 11.13 1.19
CA LEU A 64 0.23 10.98 0.22
C LEU A 64 0.01 11.80 -1.06
N LEU A 65 -1.24 12.03 -1.46
CA LEU A 65 -1.58 12.79 -2.67
C LEU A 65 -1.61 14.31 -2.44
N ASN A 66 -2.01 14.73 -1.23
CA ASN A 66 -2.18 16.14 -0.87
C ASN A 66 -1.02 16.71 -0.04
N GLY A 67 0.02 15.91 0.20
CA GLY A 67 1.22 16.27 0.95
C GLY A 67 2.40 16.64 0.07
#